data_AF-X1LMR0-F1
#
_entry.id   AF-X1LMR0-F1
#
_cell.length_a   1.000
_cell.length_b   1.000
_cell.length_c   1.000
_cell.angle_alpha   90.00
_cell.angle_beta   90.00
_cell.angle_gamma   90.00
#
_symmetry.space_group_name_H-M   'P 1'
#
loop_
_entity.id
_entity.type
_entity.pdbx_description
1 polymer ?
#
loop_
_entity_poly.entity_id
_entity_poly.type
_entity_poly.pdbx_seq_one_letter_code
_entity_poly.pdbx_strand_id
1 'polypeptide(L)'
;EIYLPAFEAAVREANAWSIMACYNKVNGFHGCENKDLLRKRLMKEWGFHGFVVSDWFATKNPTNTEGCLGAGLTLEMPIPIKYRRRRIKRAIKEGFVSEETFNDNVKRLLRVMFLVGMFDDGSKLPQGCRNTPEHQALAREIAEEGIVLLKNKHHLLPLDITTLKTIAVLGPDANKKHSFGGGSSCVRALYEITPLQGLKDKCRG
;
A
#
# COMPACT_ATOMS: atom_id res chain seq x y z
N GLU A 1 15.00 -3.72 -14.57
CA GLU A 1 14.33 -4.85 -15.25
C GLU A 1 13.42 -5.67 -14.34
N ILE A 2 13.81 -6.01 -13.10
CA ILE A 2 12.94 -6.83 -12.23
C ILE A 2 12.19 -6.01 -11.18
N TYR A 3 12.90 -5.30 -10.29
CA TYR A 3 12.28 -4.71 -9.10
C TYR A 3 11.60 -3.35 -9.31
N LEU A 4 12.10 -2.56 -10.26
CA LEU A 4 11.65 -1.19 -10.47
C LEU A 4 10.49 -0.99 -11.47
N PRO A 5 10.22 -1.85 -12.48
CA PRO A 5 9.19 -1.57 -13.48
C PRO A 5 7.80 -1.32 -12.90
N ALA A 6 7.39 -2.05 -11.85
CA ALA A 6 6.09 -1.84 -11.22
C ALA A 6 5.98 -0.44 -10.57
N PHE A 7 7.08 0.07 -9.99
CA PHE A 7 7.11 1.43 -9.45
C PHE A 7 7.14 2.47 -10.56
N GLU A 8 7.87 2.22 -11.64
CA GLU A 8 7.89 3.10 -12.81
C GLU A 8 6.50 3.23 -13.43
N ALA A 9 5.79 2.13 -13.63
CA ALA A 9 4.42 2.12 -14.15
C ALA A 9 3.45 2.86 -13.20
N ALA A 10 3.55 2.61 -11.88
CA ALA A 10 2.74 3.33 -10.89
C ALA A 10 2.94 4.86 -10.96
N VAL A 11 4.16 5.31 -11.32
CA VAL A 11 4.46 6.74 -11.48
C VAL A 11 4.00 7.26 -12.84
N ARG A 12 4.43 6.62 -13.94
CA ARG A 12 4.27 7.15 -15.31
C ARG A 12 2.87 6.92 -15.87
N GLU A 13 2.27 5.79 -15.55
CA GLU A 13 0.98 5.38 -16.13
C GLU A 13 -0.17 5.74 -15.17
N ALA A 14 0.02 5.55 -13.87
CA ALA A 14 -1.03 5.76 -12.87
C ALA A 14 -0.94 7.08 -12.10
N ASN A 15 0.13 7.88 -12.27
CA ASN A 15 0.34 9.15 -11.55
C ASN A 15 0.20 9.01 -10.02
N ALA A 16 0.81 7.97 -9.43
CA ALA A 16 0.75 7.74 -7.98
C ALA A 16 1.05 9.01 -7.17
N TRP A 17 0.28 9.24 -6.10
CA TRP A 17 0.43 10.44 -5.25
C TRP A 17 1.45 10.25 -4.12
N SER A 18 1.73 9.01 -3.74
CA SER A 18 2.74 8.72 -2.72
C SER A 18 3.52 7.45 -3.03
N ILE A 19 4.77 7.42 -2.57
CA ILE A 19 5.63 6.23 -2.59
C ILE A 19 6.21 6.04 -1.19
N MET A 20 6.21 4.80 -0.71
CA MET A 20 6.80 4.45 0.58
C MET A 20 8.23 3.96 0.41
N ALA A 21 9.17 4.58 1.11
CA ALA A 21 10.57 4.19 1.11
C ALA A 21 10.80 2.97 2.01
N CYS A 22 11.47 1.95 1.48
CA CYS A 22 11.72 0.67 2.16
C CYS A 22 12.70 0.77 3.34
N TYR A 23 12.64 -0.24 4.22
CA TYR A 23 13.58 -0.42 5.34
C TYR A 23 15.00 -0.75 4.91
N ASN A 24 15.12 -1.68 3.95
CA ASN A 24 16.39 -2.30 3.62
C ASN A 24 17.33 -1.35 2.89
N LYS A 25 18.58 -1.77 2.79
CA LYS A 25 19.56 -1.11 1.93
C LYS A 25 19.37 -1.57 0.49
N VAL A 26 19.61 -0.65 -0.44
CA VAL A 26 19.81 -0.92 -1.86
C VAL A 26 21.13 -0.28 -2.25
N ASN A 27 22.08 -1.10 -2.70
CA ASN A 27 23.44 -0.65 -3.05
C ASN A 27 24.11 0.19 -1.95
N GLY A 28 23.98 -0.25 -0.69
CA GLY A 28 24.65 0.36 0.47
C GLY A 28 23.86 1.44 1.22
N PHE A 29 22.77 1.97 0.65
CA PHE A 29 21.97 3.06 1.25
C PHE A 29 20.58 2.58 1.64
N HIS A 30 20.11 2.97 2.83
CA HIS A 30 18.72 2.72 3.24
C HIS A 30 17.75 3.47 2.34
N GLY A 31 16.57 2.91 2.07
CA GLY A 31 15.58 3.49 1.15
C GLY A 31 15.26 4.96 1.46
N CYS A 32 15.12 5.30 2.74
CA CYS A 32 14.80 6.66 3.20
C CYS A 32 15.89 7.72 2.91
N GLU A 33 17.14 7.32 2.67
CA GLU A 33 18.28 8.22 2.38
C GLU A 33 18.92 7.96 1.01
N ASN A 34 18.29 7.11 0.18
CA ASN A 34 18.86 6.70 -1.10
C ASN A 34 18.53 7.72 -2.21
N LYS A 35 19.48 8.62 -2.47
CA LYS A 35 19.37 9.67 -3.51
C LYS A 35 19.23 9.10 -4.93
N ASP A 36 19.86 7.97 -5.25
CA ASP A 36 19.74 7.35 -6.58
C ASP A 36 18.32 6.87 -6.81
N LEU A 37 17.71 6.20 -5.83
CA LEU A 37 16.32 5.75 -5.94
C LEU A 37 15.33 6.92 -5.94
N LEU A 38 15.42 7.81 -4.95
CA LEU A 38 14.37 8.80 -4.70
C LEU A 38 14.50 10.06 -5.56
N ARG A 39 15.69 10.67 -5.66
CA ARG A 39 15.88 11.88 -6.46
C ARG A 39 16.09 11.57 -7.93
N LYS A 40 17.04 10.69 -8.23
CA LYS A 40 17.46 10.46 -9.60
C LYS A 40 16.43 9.64 -10.37
N ARG A 41 16.09 8.43 -9.91
CA ARG A 41 15.15 7.56 -10.62
C ARG A 41 13.71 8.03 -10.48
N LEU A 42 13.19 8.04 -9.26
CA LEU A 42 11.78 8.32 -8.99
C LEU A 42 11.38 9.74 -9.44
N MET A 43 12.08 10.78 -8.98
CA MET A 43 11.68 12.16 -9.28
C MET A 43 12.18 12.64 -10.64
N LYS A 44 13.47 12.46 -10.97
CA LYS A 44 14.06 13.03 -12.18
C LYS A 44 13.80 12.19 -13.44
N GLU A 45 14.04 10.88 -13.40
CA GLU A 45 13.89 10.01 -14.57
C GLU A 45 12.42 9.67 -14.84
N TRP A 46 11.64 9.35 -13.80
CA TRP A 46 10.23 8.97 -13.96
C TRP A 46 9.23 10.12 -13.85
N GLY A 47 9.66 11.29 -13.37
CA GLY A 47 8.78 12.47 -13.27
C GLY A 47 7.80 12.42 -12.11
N PHE A 48 8.11 11.72 -11.00
CA PHE A 48 7.21 11.65 -9.86
C PHE A 48 6.95 13.02 -9.22
N HIS A 49 5.66 13.39 -9.12
CA HIS A 49 5.20 14.66 -8.57
C HIS A 49 4.57 14.55 -7.18
N GLY A 50 4.39 13.33 -6.67
CA GLY A 50 3.88 13.07 -5.33
C GLY A 50 4.94 13.28 -4.23
N PHE A 51 4.64 12.76 -3.04
CA PHE A 51 5.54 12.80 -1.88
C PHE A 51 6.07 11.41 -1.51
N VAL A 52 7.23 11.38 -0.85
CA VAL A 52 7.81 10.12 -0.34
C VAL A 52 7.57 10.04 1.17
N VAL A 53 7.03 8.92 1.62
CA VAL A 53 6.81 8.61 3.04
C VAL A 53 7.75 7.50 3.48
N SER A 54 8.23 7.52 4.73
CA SER A 54 9.01 6.40 5.25
C SER A 54 8.09 5.25 5.61
N ASP A 55 8.57 4.01 5.48
CA ASP A 55 7.99 2.94 6.27
C ASP A 55 8.17 3.23 7.79
N TRP A 56 7.39 2.56 8.63
CA TRP A 56 7.31 2.83 10.06
C TRP A 56 8.66 2.67 10.73
N PHE A 57 9.26 3.77 11.18
CA PHE A 57 10.59 3.77 11.78
C PHE A 57 11.75 3.38 10.84
N ALA A 58 11.56 3.39 9.53
CA ALA A 58 12.65 3.15 8.57
C ALA A 58 13.75 4.23 8.60
N THR A 59 13.45 5.37 9.22
CA THR A 59 14.38 6.47 9.51
C THR A 59 15.13 6.31 10.84
N LYS A 60 15.08 5.14 11.50
CA LYS A 60 15.95 4.88 12.66
C LYS A 60 17.43 4.81 12.24
N ASN A 61 18.32 4.77 13.24
CA ASN A 61 19.75 4.62 12.97
C ASN A 61 20.00 3.38 12.10
N PRO A 62 20.93 3.43 11.14
CA PRO A 62 22.00 4.44 10.99
C PRO A 62 21.66 5.66 10.11
N THR A 63 20.43 5.80 9.59
CA THR A 63 20.08 6.97 8.76
C THR A 63 20.24 8.30 9.51
N ASN A 64 20.35 9.41 8.80
CA ASN A 64 20.46 10.75 9.39
C ASN A 64 19.52 11.77 8.74
N THR A 65 19.40 12.96 9.34
CA THR A 65 18.37 13.95 8.94
C THR A 65 18.70 14.54 7.57
N GLU A 66 19.97 14.84 7.40
CA GLU A 66 20.58 15.45 6.23
C GLU A 66 20.46 14.50 5.01
N GLY A 67 20.75 13.22 5.21
CA GLY A 67 20.60 12.16 4.21
C GLY A 67 19.15 11.97 3.76
N CYS A 68 18.21 11.85 4.70
CA CYS A 68 16.78 11.71 4.37
C CYS A 68 16.22 12.93 3.63
N LEU A 69 16.49 14.14 4.13
CA LEU A 69 16.05 15.38 3.49
C LEU A 69 16.65 15.54 2.08
N GLY A 70 17.95 15.28 1.95
CA GLY A 70 18.66 15.35 0.68
C GLY A 70 18.19 14.30 -0.33
N ALA A 71 17.78 13.12 0.11
CA ALA A 71 17.18 12.09 -0.74
C ALA A 71 15.75 12.40 -1.16
N GLY A 72 15.08 13.36 -0.52
CA GLY A 72 13.71 13.74 -0.86
C GLY A 72 12.64 12.98 -0.08
N LEU A 73 13.00 12.32 1.02
CA LEU A 73 12.01 11.82 1.96
C LEU A 73 11.18 13.01 2.48
N THR A 74 9.87 12.96 2.28
CA THR A 74 8.99 14.09 2.57
C THR A 74 8.32 13.96 3.93
N LEU A 75 7.84 12.76 4.27
CA LEU A 75 7.12 12.48 5.51
C LEU A 75 7.79 11.33 6.27
N GLU A 76 8.16 11.60 7.52
CA GLU A 76 8.67 10.57 8.44
C GLU A 76 7.51 9.99 9.27
N MET A 77 7.40 8.66 9.27
CA MET A 77 6.36 7.92 9.98
C MET A 77 6.95 6.93 11.01
N PRO A 78 6.23 6.64 12.11
CA PRO A 78 4.98 7.27 12.52
C PRO A 78 5.18 8.59 13.30
N ILE A 79 6.39 8.83 13.79
CA ILE A 79 6.73 9.95 14.66
C ILE A 79 8.04 10.59 14.21
N PRO A 80 8.24 11.89 14.47
CA PRO A 80 9.46 12.58 14.05
C PRO A 80 10.66 12.17 14.92
N ILE A 81 11.51 11.27 14.40
CA ILE A 81 12.79 10.88 14.99
C ILE A 81 13.92 11.72 14.39
N LYS A 82 14.03 11.71 13.05
CA LYS A 82 14.99 12.52 12.27
C LYS A 82 14.42 13.90 11.98
N TYR A 83 13.13 14.00 11.69
CA TYR A 83 12.46 15.24 11.28
C TYR A 83 11.98 16.08 12.47
N ARG A 84 12.63 15.93 13.63
CA ARG A 84 12.43 16.87 14.74
C ARG A 84 12.86 18.26 14.27
N ARG A 85 12.03 19.27 14.55
CA ARG A 85 12.26 20.68 14.18
C ARG A 85 13.70 21.15 14.39
N ARG A 86 14.31 20.83 15.54
CA ARG A 86 15.70 21.19 15.87
C ARG A 86 16.73 20.62 14.90
N ARG A 87 16.54 19.37 14.45
CA ARG A 87 17.49 18.67 13.56
C ARG A 87 17.39 19.21 12.14
N ILE A 88 16.17 19.44 11.64
CA ILE A 88 15.94 20.06 10.33
C ILE A 88 16.54 21.47 10.30
N LYS A 89 16.23 22.30 11.31
CA LYS A 89 16.79 23.67 11.39
C LYS A 89 18.32 23.65 11.40
N ARG A 90 18.92 22.72 12.14
CA ARG A 90 20.38 22.54 12.14
C ARG A 90 20.91 22.17 10.76
N ALA A 91 20.33 21.15 10.12
CA ALA A 91 20.74 20.69 8.79
C ALA A 91 20.72 21.81 7.73
N ILE A 92 19.72 22.69 7.79
CA ILE A 92 19.62 23.85 6.91
C ILE A 92 20.64 24.93 7.29
N LYS A 93 20.70 25.30 8.58
CA LYS A 93 21.61 26.35 9.08
C LYS A 93 23.09 26.01 8.82
N GLU A 94 23.46 24.74 8.96
CA GLU A 94 24.83 24.25 8.75
C GLU A 94 25.13 23.94 7.26
N GLY A 95 24.17 24.16 6.35
CA GLY A 95 24.37 24.01 4.91
C GLY A 95 24.38 22.56 4.40
N PHE A 96 24.07 21.57 5.25
CA PHE A 96 23.96 20.17 4.83
C PHE A 96 22.80 19.94 3.86
N VAL A 97 21.75 20.76 3.94
CA VAL A 97 20.59 20.74 3.05
C VAL A 97 20.21 22.19 2.71
N SER A 98 20.01 22.50 1.43
CA SER A 98 19.56 23.84 1.03
C SER A 98 18.09 24.08 1.42
N GLU A 99 17.74 25.33 1.67
CA GLU A 99 16.35 25.73 1.88
C GLU A 99 15.47 25.39 0.67
N GLU A 100 16.01 25.49 -0.54
CA GLU A 100 15.33 25.06 -1.76
C GLU A 100 14.99 23.56 -1.74
N THR A 101 15.94 22.70 -1.35
CA THR A 101 15.70 21.24 -1.23
C THR A 101 14.61 20.94 -0.20
N PHE A 102 14.63 21.66 0.92
CA PHE A 102 13.60 21.53 1.96
C PHE A 102 12.23 22.00 1.44
N ASN A 103 12.18 23.14 0.76
CA ASN A 103 10.95 23.69 0.19
C ASN A 103 10.37 22.80 -0.91
N ASP A 104 11.21 22.16 -1.74
CA ASP A 104 10.75 21.16 -2.71
C ASP A 104 10.05 19.98 -2.01
N ASN A 105 10.65 19.44 -0.95
CA ASN A 105 10.02 18.37 -0.16
C ASN A 105 8.65 18.82 0.39
N VAL A 106 8.59 20.01 1.00
CA VAL A 106 7.35 20.54 1.57
C VAL A 106 6.28 20.74 0.48
N LYS A 107 6.65 21.31 -0.68
CA LYS A 107 5.72 21.52 -1.81
C LYS A 107 5.12 20.21 -2.31
N ARG A 108 5.88 19.12 -2.34
CA ARG A 108 5.38 17.79 -2.75
C ARG A 108 4.29 17.26 -1.83
N LEU A 109 4.47 17.40 -0.51
CA LEU A 109 3.44 17.02 0.46
C LEU A 109 2.20 17.91 0.31
N LEU A 110 2.40 19.23 0.29
CA LEU A 110 1.32 20.19 0.17
C LEU A 110 0.51 19.99 -1.11
N ARG A 111 1.17 19.71 -2.25
CA ARG A 111 0.50 19.38 -3.51
C ARG A 111 -0.52 18.26 -3.31
N VAL A 112 -0.11 17.15 -2.68
CA VAL A 112 -1.04 16.03 -2.46
C VAL A 112 -2.11 16.37 -1.44
N MET A 113 -1.80 17.14 -0.39
CA MET A 113 -2.81 17.66 0.55
C MET A 113 -3.89 18.50 -0.18
N PHE A 114 -3.52 19.32 -1.16
CA PHE A 114 -4.48 20.01 -2.02
C PHE A 114 -5.25 19.04 -2.93
N LEU A 115 -4.59 18.07 -3.55
CA LEU A 115 -5.25 17.09 -4.44
C LEU A 115 -6.31 16.24 -3.72
N VAL A 116 -6.09 15.90 -2.45
CA VAL A 116 -7.07 15.14 -1.64
C VAL A 116 -8.14 16.04 -0.99
N GLY A 117 -8.13 17.34 -1.27
CA GLY A 117 -9.10 18.30 -0.73
C GLY A 117 -8.93 18.60 0.75
N MET A 118 -7.74 18.41 1.34
CA MET A 118 -7.50 18.66 2.77
C MET A 118 -7.68 20.13 3.17
N PHE A 119 -7.59 21.04 2.19
CA PHE A 119 -7.80 22.49 2.38
C PHE A 119 -9.15 22.97 1.82
N ASP A 120 -9.96 22.05 1.28
CA ASP A 120 -11.27 22.39 0.71
C ASP A 120 -12.34 22.46 1.80
N ASP A 121 -13.48 23.02 1.45
CA ASP A 121 -14.68 22.99 2.29
C ASP A 121 -15.19 21.55 2.40
N GLY A 122 -15.07 20.95 3.58
CA GLY A 122 -15.46 19.57 3.83
C GLY A 122 -16.94 19.26 3.54
N SER A 123 -17.82 20.27 3.54
CA SER A 123 -19.23 20.08 3.14
C SER A 123 -19.41 19.82 1.64
N LYS A 124 -18.40 20.17 0.83
CA LYS A 124 -18.37 19.97 -0.62
C LYS A 124 -17.63 18.71 -1.04
N LEU A 125 -16.94 18.05 -0.11
CA LEU A 125 -16.25 16.80 -0.39
C LEU A 125 -17.27 15.65 -0.53
N PRO A 126 -17.04 14.72 -1.48
CA PRO A 126 -17.91 13.57 -1.65
C PRO A 126 -17.95 12.74 -0.36
N GLN A 127 -19.14 12.28 0.01
CA GLN A 127 -19.29 11.36 1.14
C GLN A 127 -18.75 9.98 0.74
N GLY A 128 -17.82 9.46 1.53
CA GLY A 128 -17.33 8.10 1.36
C GLY A 128 -18.38 7.06 1.76
N CYS A 129 -18.31 5.87 1.17
CA CYS A 129 -19.09 4.71 1.59
C CYS A 129 -18.15 3.51 1.82
N ARG A 130 -18.60 2.53 2.62
CA ARG A 130 -17.83 1.31 2.89
C ARG A 130 -18.79 0.12 2.95
N ASN A 131 -18.33 -1.03 2.43
CA ASN A 131 -19.07 -2.29 2.50
C ASN A 131 -20.49 -2.23 1.88
N THR A 132 -20.65 -1.51 0.78
CA THR A 132 -21.90 -1.49 0.01
C THR A 132 -22.08 -2.82 -0.75
N PRO A 133 -23.29 -3.14 -1.24
CA PRO A 133 -23.50 -4.32 -2.08
C PRO A 133 -22.55 -4.38 -3.29
N GLU A 134 -22.22 -3.25 -3.89
CA GLU A 134 -21.30 -3.15 -5.04
C GLU A 134 -19.87 -3.51 -4.62
N HIS A 135 -19.39 -3.02 -3.47
CA HIS A 135 -18.08 -3.41 -2.93
C HIS A 135 -18.02 -4.92 -2.63
N GLN A 136 -19.11 -5.49 -2.10
CA GLN A 136 -19.20 -6.91 -1.79
C GLN A 136 -19.20 -7.77 -3.05
N ALA A 137 -19.95 -7.35 -4.08
CA ALA A 137 -19.97 -8.01 -5.39
C ALA A 137 -18.59 -7.99 -6.05
N LEU A 138 -17.93 -6.83 -6.07
CA LEU A 138 -16.58 -6.68 -6.62
C LEU A 138 -15.55 -7.54 -5.87
N ALA A 139 -15.61 -7.59 -4.54
CA ALA A 139 -14.71 -8.45 -3.75
C ALA A 139 -14.90 -9.93 -4.09
N ARG A 140 -16.13 -10.35 -4.38
CA ARG A 140 -16.45 -11.71 -4.83
C ARG A 140 -15.94 -11.98 -6.24
N GLU A 141 -16.14 -11.05 -7.17
CA GLU A 141 -15.64 -11.14 -8.56
C GLU A 141 -14.10 -11.30 -8.58
N ILE A 142 -13.37 -10.43 -7.86
CA ILE A 142 -11.91 -10.52 -7.73
C ILE A 142 -11.48 -11.88 -7.18
N ALA A 143 -12.21 -12.43 -6.21
CA ALA A 143 -11.91 -13.75 -5.67
C ALA A 143 -12.19 -14.87 -6.69
N GLU A 144 -13.29 -14.79 -7.43
CA GLU A 144 -13.65 -15.76 -8.48
C GLU A 144 -12.61 -15.77 -9.61
N GLU A 145 -12.13 -14.60 -10.06
CA GLU A 145 -11.08 -14.48 -11.08
C GLU A 145 -9.67 -14.83 -10.57
N GLY A 146 -9.44 -14.72 -9.26
CA GLY A 146 -8.16 -15.05 -8.62
C GLY A 146 -7.93 -16.55 -8.37
N ILE A 147 -8.96 -17.40 -8.50
CA ILE A 147 -8.86 -18.84 -8.26
C ILE A 147 -8.14 -19.52 -9.44
N VAL A 148 -7.06 -20.25 -9.13
CA VAL A 148 -6.31 -21.04 -10.14
C VAL A 148 -6.62 -22.52 -9.98
N LEU A 149 -7.27 -23.12 -10.99
CA LEU A 149 -7.52 -24.56 -11.05
C LEU A 149 -6.24 -25.31 -11.44
N LEU A 150 -5.49 -25.78 -10.44
CA LEU A 150 -4.20 -26.46 -10.65
C LEU A 150 -4.34 -27.87 -11.24
N LYS A 151 -5.44 -28.58 -10.94
CA LYS A 151 -5.65 -29.96 -11.36
C LYS A 151 -7.14 -30.28 -11.43
N ASN A 152 -7.57 -30.86 -12.56
CA ASN A 152 -8.92 -31.37 -12.74
C ASN A 152 -8.87 -32.69 -13.53
N LYS A 153 -8.86 -33.82 -12.83
CA LYS A 153 -8.84 -35.15 -13.47
C LYS A 153 -10.27 -35.66 -13.66
N HIS A 154 -10.52 -36.34 -14.78
CA HIS A 154 -11.79 -36.98 -15.08
C HIS A 154 -13.00 -36.03 -15.04
N HIS A 155 -12.79 -34.74 -15.36
CA HIS A 155 -13.84 -33.72 -15.31
C HIS A 155 -14.57 -33.66 -13.96
N LEU A 156 -13.84 -33.86 -12.85
CA LEU A 156 -14.42 -33.83 -11.50
C LEU A 156 -15.09 -32.48 -11.20
N LEU A 157 -14.49 -31.38 -11.65
CA LEU A 157 -15.06 -30.04 -11.55
C LEU A 157 -15.57 -29.54 -12.91
N PRO A 158 -16.68 -28.76 -12.94
CA PRO A 158 -17.50 -28.36 -11.80
C PRO A 158 -18.34 -29.52 -11.23
N LEU A 159 -18.62 -29.46 -9.93
CA LEU A 159 -19.52 -30.41 -9.27
C LEU A 159 -20.96 -30.24 -9.79
N ASP A 160 -21.60 -31.34 -10.18
CA ASP A 160 -23.02 -31.33 -10.52
C ASP A 160 -23.89 -31.40 -9.25
N ILE A 161 -24.30 -30.23 -8.78
CA ILE A 161 -25.12 -30.08 -7.58
C ILE A 161 -26.55 -30.65 -7.74
N THR A 162 -26.99 -30.99 -8.97
CA THR A 162 -28.32 -31.57 -9.18
C THR A 162 -28.34 -33.08 -8.92
N THR A 163 -27.20 -33.75 -9.03
CA THR A 163 -27.05 -35.20 -8.82
C THR A 163 -26.33 -35.53 -7.51
N LEU A 164 -25.57 -34.59 -6.94
CA LEU A 164 -24.90 -34.75 -5.66
C LEU A 164 -25.91 -34.86 -4.50
N LYS A 165 -25.80 -35.94 -3.72
CA LYS A 165 -26.63 -36.17 -2.53
C LYS A 165 -25.94 -35.78 -1.23
N THR A 166 -24.61 -35.84 -1.19
CA THR A 166 -23.85 -35.70 0.06
C THR A 166 -22.43 -35.24 -0.25
N ILE A 167 -21.93 -34.27 0.52
CA ILE A 167 -20.56 -33.75 0.41
C ILE A 167 -19.92 -33.84 1.79
N ALA A 168 -18.80 -34.57 1.89
CA ALA A 168 -17.96 -34.56 3.09
C ALA A 168 -16.97 -33.40 3.00
N VAL A 169 -17.10 -32.41 3.88
CA VAL A 169 -16.18 -31.26 3.96
C VAL A 169 -15.18 -31.51 5.08
N LEU A 170 -13.89 -31.60 4.73
CA LEU A 170 -12.81 -31.94 5.66
C LEU A 170 -11.75 -30.85 5.69
N GLY A 171 -11.20 -30.59 6.89
CA GLY A 171 -10.10 -29.65 7.10
C GLY A 171 -10.47 -28.50 8.06
N PRO A 172 -9.52 -28.04 8.89
CA PRO A 172 -9.78 -27.04 9.93
C PRO A 172 -10.18 -25.66 9.38
N ASP A 173 -9.75 -25.33 8.16
CA ASP A 173 -10.03 -24.04 7.54
C ASP A 173 -11.41 -23.99 6.84
N ALA A 174 -12.10 -25.13 6.69
CA ALA A 174 -13.39 -25.18 6.01
C ALA A 174 -14.46 -24.30 6.70
N ASN A 175 -14.38 -24.11 8.02
CA ASN A 175 -15.30 -23.25 8.77
C ASN A 175 -14.58 -22.15 9.58
N LYS A 176 -13.39 -21.75 9.15
CA LYS A 176 -12.60 -20.71 9.81
C LYS A 176 -12.78 -19.37 9.10
N LYS A 177 -12.77 -18.29 9.88
CA LYS A 177 -12.71 -16.91 9.39
C LYS A 177 -11.26 -16.44 9.32
N HIS A 178 -10.87 -15.82 8.22
CA HIS A 178 -9.50 -15.43 7.90
C HIS A 178 -9.26 -13.91 7.92
N SER A 179 -10.31 -13.08 7.98
CA SER A 179 -10.17 -11.62 7.88
C SER A 179 -9.33 -10.97 9.00
N PHE A 180 -9.11 -11.66 10.13
CA PHE A 180 -8.44 -11.10 11.31
C PHE A 180 -6.89 -11.25 11.33
N GLY A 181 -6.28 -11.81 10.28
CA GLY A 181 -4.82 -11.99 10.18
C GLY A 181 -4.11 -10.90 9.35
N GLY A 182 -2.78 -11.02 9.18
CA GLY A 182 -2.03 -10.26 8.15
C GLY A 182 -1.19 -9.05 8.62
N GLY A 183 -1.10 -8.76 9.92
CA GLY A 183 -0.29 -7.64 10.40
C GLY A 183 -0.85 -6.29 9.93
N SER A 184 -0.04 -5.46 9.26
CA SER A 184 -0.46 -4.13 8.78
C SER A 184 -1.55 -4.18 7.70
N SER A 185 -1.69 -5.31 6.99
CA SER A 185 -2.73 -5.52 5.97
C SER A 185 -4.04 -6.09 6.52
N CYS A 186 -4.15 -6.26 7.85
CA CYS A 186 -5.35 -6.82 8.46
C CYS A 186 -6.57 -5.90 8.26
N VAL A 187 -7.67 -6.47 7.76
CA VAL A 187 -8.94 -5.76 7.57
C VAL A 187 -10.02 -6.41 8.41
N ARG A 188 -10.59 -5.67 9.36
CA ARG A 188 -11.74 -6.12 10.15
C ARG A 188 -13.00 -6.09 9.29
N ALA A 189 -13.28 -7.20 8.60
CA ALA A 189 -14.46 -7.36 7.79
C ALA A 189 -15.74 -7.29 8.65
N LEU A 190 -16.80 -6.68 8.12
CA LEU A 190 -18.09 -6.60 8.81
C LEU A 190 -18.79 -7.97 8.85
N TYR A 191 -18.54 -8.80 7.85
CA TYR A 191 -18.95 -10.20 7.80
C TYR A 191 -17.96 -11.00 6.96
N GLU A 192 -18.00 -12.32 7.11
CA GLU A 192 -17.21 -13.26 6.31
C GLU A 192 -18.00 -14.56 6.17
N ILE A 193 -18.12 -15.05 4.93
CA ILE A 193 -18.75 -16.34 4.62
C ILE A 193 -17.64 -17.38 4.54
N THR A 194 -17.68 -18.38 5.44
CA THR A 194 -16.71 -19.48 5.41
C THR A 194 -16.98 -20.40 4.23
N PRO A 195 -15.99 -21.18 3.75
CA PRO A 195 -16.21 -22.16 2.69
C PRO A 195 -17.37 -23.12 2.97
N LEU A 196 -17.48 -23.61 4.21
CA LEU A 196 -18.58 -24.48 4.65
C LEU A 196 -19.94 -23.77 4.59
N GLN A 197 -20.01 -22.51 5.02
CA GLN A 197 -21.26 -21.74 4.93
C GLN A 197 -21.66 -21.52 3.46
N GLY A 198 -20.71 -21.15 2.59
CA GLY A 198 -20.99 -20.96 1.16
C GLY A 198 -21.48 -22.23 0.47
N LEU A 199 -20.91 -23.40 0.81
CA LEU A 199 -21.40 -24.69 0.32
C LEU A 199 -22.82 -25.00 0.81
N LYS A 200 -23.12 -24.76 2.09
CA LYS A 200 -24.49 -24.94 2.64
C LYS A 200 -25.50 -24.04 1.95
N ASP A 201 -25.15 -22.79 1.70
CA ASP A 201 -26.03 -21.82 1.06
C ASP A 201 -26.31 -22.19 -0.41
N LYS A 202 -25.32 -22.76 -1.11
CA LYS A 202 -25.41 -23.10 -2.54
C LYS A 202 -26.03 -24.48 -2.80
N CYS A 203 -25.71 -25.49 -2.01
CA CYS A 203 -26.05 -26.89 -2.27
C CYS A 203 -27.36 -27.35 -1.59
N ARG A 204 -28.30 -26.43 -1.31
CA ARG A 204 -29.53 -26.66 -0.52
C ARG A 204 -30.04 -28.12 -0.53
N GLY A 205 -29.77 -28.79 0.59
CA GLY A 205 -30.19 -30.12 0.99
C GLY A 205 -29.84 -30.30 2.46
#